data_AF-A0A4R5A0Q5-F1
#
_entry.id   AF-A0A4R5A0Q5-F1
#
_cell.length_a   1.000
_cell.length_b   1.000
_cell.length_c   1.000
_cell.angle_alpha   90.00
_cell.angle_beta   90.00
_cell.angle_gamma   90.00
#
_symmetry.space_group_name_H-M   'P 1'
#
loop_
_entity.id
_entity.type
_entity.pdbx_description
1 polymer ?
#
loop_
_entity_poly.entity_id
_entity_poly.type
_entity_poly.pdbx_seq_one_letter_code
_entity_poly.pdbx_strand_id
1 'polypeptide(L)'
;MASFAIDGGTLIVGIAEDKDNRAFTLAPQPLKGMAEKMEQIARSIPDPPLNVITQEIESEADPTTGYLIIHIPASPAAPHMVDNRYWGRGDKTKYPLPDPEVVRLHERRRITDRDALALLQREIDADPIPADQRQQAHLFLVA
;
A
#
# COMPACT_ATOMS: atom_id res chain seq x y z
N MET A 1 7.03 2.05 -6.07
CA MET A 1 5.77 1.84 -5.33
C MET A 1 5.47 0.36 -5.13
N ALA A 2 5.45 -0.48 -6.17
CA ALA A 2 5.18 -1.93 -6.06
C ALA A 2 5.95 -2.68 -4.95
N SER A 3 7.23 -2.40 -4.75
CA SER A 3 8.02 -3.05 -3.68
C SER A 3 7.55 -2.75 -2.26
N PHE A 4 6.80 -1.67 -2.04
CA PHE A 4 6.21 -1.36 -0.74
C PHE A 4 4.92 -2.12 -0.49
N ALA A 5 4.24 -2.60 -1.53
CA ALA A 5 2.94 -3.25 -1.39
C ALA A 5 2.98 -4.54 -0.55
N ILE A 6 4.16 -5.13 -0.34
CA ILE A 6 4.31 -6.34 0.46
C ILE A 6 4.02 -6.06 1.94
N ASP A 7 4.63 -5.05 2.53
CA ASP A 7 4.52 -4.75 3.96
C ASP A 7 3.88 -3.37 4.24
N GLY A 8 3.59 -2.63 3.18
CA GLY A 8 3.20 -1.23 3.22
C GLY A 8 4.39 -0.29 3.38
N GLY A 9 4.12 1.01 3.35
CA GLY A 9 5.08 2.05 3.69
C GLY A 9 4.73 3.41 3.10
N THR A 10 5.66 4.35 3.26
CA THR A 10 5.45 5.74 2.84
C THR A 10 6.64 6.22 2.03
N LEU A 11 6.35 6.92 0.94
CA LEU A 11 7.31 7.67 0.13
C LEU A 11 7.07 9.16 0.34
N ILE A 12 8.14 9.93 0.42
CA ILE A 12 8.06 11.39 0.50
C ILE A 12 8.79 11.95 -0.72
N VAL A 13 8.07 12.71 -1.54
CA VAL A 13 8.61 13.43 -2.69
C VAL A 13 8.89 14.87 -2.27
N GLY A 14 10.00 15.43 -2.76
CA GLY A 14 10.46 16.77 -2.43
C GLY A 14 11.53 16.83 -1.35
N ILE A 15 12.16 15.69 -1.04
CA ILE A 15 13.34 15.61 -0.17
C ILE A 15 14.53 15.18 -1.01
N ALA A 16 15.59 15.97 -1.02
CA ALA A 16 16.85 15.62 -1.67
C ALA A 16 17.73 14.83 -0.69
N GLU A 17 18.20 13.67 -1.13
CA GLU A 17 19.15 12.82 -0.40
C GLU A 17 20.56 13.03 -0.95
N ASP A 18 21.46 13.50 -0.10
CA ASP A 18 22.90 13.48 -0.34
C ASP A 18 23.48 12.21 0.30
N LYS A 19 23.86 11.25 -0.55
CA LYS A 19 24.36 9.94 -0.09
C LYS A 19 25.77 9.99 0.46
N ASP A 20 26.60 10.91 -0.05
CA ASP A 20 27.99 11.05 0.35
C ASP A 20 28.06 11.63 1.76
N ASN A 21 27.23 12.64 2.02
CA ASN A 21 27.14 13.30 3.33
C ASN A 21 26.06 12.71 4.25
N ARG A 22 25.30 11.72 3.78
CA ARG A 22 24.15 11.11 4.49
C ARG A 22 23.17 12.14 5.03
N ALA A 23 22.94 13.19 4.24
CA ALA A 23 22.12 14.33 4.63
C ALA A 23 20.84 14.37 3.80
N PHE A 24 19.77 14.88 4.40
CA PHE A 24 18.52 15.17 3.72
C PHE A 24 18.29 16.67 3.74
N THR A 25 17.90 17.22 2.59
CA THR A 25 17.58 18.63 2.45
C THR A 25 16.21 18.80 1.82
N LEU A 26 15.53 19.87 2.21
CA LEU A 26 14.23 20.23 1.66
C LEU A 26 14.40 20.66 0.20
N ALA A 27 13.66 20.02 -0.71
CA ALA A 27 13.68 20.29 -2.14
C ALA A 27 12.25 20.30 -2.71
N PRO A 28 11.43 21.32 -2.35
CA PRO A 28 10.03 21.42 -2.77
C PRO A 28 9.84 21.19 -4.27
N GLN A 29 8.77 20.48 -4.63
CA GLN A 29 8.37 20.21 -6.01
C GLN A 29 7.04 20.92 -6.32
N PRO A 30 6.76 21.25 -7.59
CA PRO A 30 5.44 21.76 -7.98
C PRO A 30 4.33 20.77 -7.56
N LEU A 31 3.34 21.24 -6.80
CA LEU A 31 2.27 20.37 -6.28
C LEU A 31 1.19 20.09 -7.32
N LYS A 32 0.88 21.09 -8.17
CA LYS A 32 -0.22 21.01 -9.14
C LYS A 32 -0.14 19.75 -10.02
N GLY A 33 -1.10 18.84 -9.86
CA GLY A 33 -1.23 17.62 -10.65
C GLY A 33 -0.31 16.47 -10.19
N MET A 34 0.48 16.66 -9.13
CA MET A 34 1.45 15.67 -8.69
C MET A 34 0.77 14.47 -8.04
N ALA A 35 -0.25 14.69 -7.19
CA ALA A 35 -1.02 13.64 -6.56
C ALA A 35 -1.71 12.72 -7.59
N GLU A 36 -2.42 13.32 -8.55
CA GLU A 36 -3.14 12.60 -9.61
C GLU A 36 -2.18 11.81 -10.50
N LYS A 37 -1.02 12.40 -10.80
CA LYS A 37 0.04 11.70 -11.55
C LYS A 37 0.55 10.47 -10.79
N MET A 38 0.75 10.57 -9.48
CA MET A 38 1.19 9.43 -8.67
C MET A 38 0.11 8.36 -8.57
N GLU A 39 -1.15 8.74 -8.41
CA GLU A 39 -2.28 7.79 -8.47
C GLU A 39 -2.35 7.09 -9.83
N GLN A 40 -2.24 7.83 -10.93
CA GLN A 40 -2.26 7.26 -12.27
C GLN A 40 -1.12 6.26 -12.48
N ILE A 41 0.10 6.59 -12.04
CA ILE A 41 1.25 5.67 -12.09
C ILE A 41 0.97 4.41 -11.27
N ALA A 42 0.45 4.55 -10.06
CA ALA A 42 0.13 3.42 -9.18
C ALA A 42 -0.94 2.49 -9.78
N ARG A 43 -1.88 3.04 -10.57
CA ARG A 43 -2.94 2.27 -11.23
C ARG A 43 -2.54 1.64 -12.55
N SER A 44 -1.59 2.23 -13.28
CA SER A 44 -1.32 1.86 -14.68
C SER A 44 -0.06 1.03 -14.91
N ILE A 45 0.94 1.14 -14.03
CA ILE A 45 2.24 0.46 -14.22
C ILE A 45 2.32 -0.87 -13.47
N PRO A 46 2.00 -0.95 -12.16
CA PRO A 46 2.01 -2.21 -11.45
C PRO A 46 0.86 -3.12 -11.88
N ASP A 47 1.14 -4.42 -11.97
CA ASP A 47 0.14 -5.47 -12.16
C ASP A 47 0.18 -6.47 -10.98
N PRO A 48 -0.90 -6.61 -10.19
CA PRO A 48 -2.15 -5.84 -10.27
C PRO A 48 -1.96 -4.35 -9.94
N PRO A 49 -2.93 -3.47 -10.26
CA PRO A 49 -2.89 -2.07 -9.86
C PRO A 49 -2.74 -1.87 -8.35
N LEU A 50 -2.11 -0.75 -7.95
CA LEU A 50 -1.94 -0.35 -6.56
C LEU A 50 -2.89 0.79 -6.20
N ASN A 51 -3.45 0.71 -4.99
CA ASN A 51 -4.09 1.85 -4.34
C ASN A 51 -3.03 2.61 -3.52
N VAL A 52 -3.05 3.93 -3.61
CA VAL A 52 -2.19 4.83 -2.84
C VAL A 52 -3.03 5.95 -2.24
N ILE A 53 -2.58 6.49 -1.11
CA ILE A 53 -3.18 7.65 -0.46
C ILE A 53 -2.13 8.75 -0.48
N THR A 54 -2.49 9.90 -1.03
CA THR A 54 -1.58 11.04 -1.19
C THR A 54 -1.98 12.19 -0.27
N GLN A 55 -0.99 12.84 0.31
CA GLN A 55 -1.16 14.07 1.10
C GLN A 55 -0.11 15.08 0.69
N GLU A 56 -0.57 16.28 0.33
CA GLU A 56 0.30 17.41 0.02
C GLU A 56 0.68 18.16 1.30
N ILE A 57 1.92 18.65 1.32
CA ILE A 57 2.42 19.59 2.32
C ILE A 57 2.99 20.77 1.57
N GLU A 58 2.35 21.93 1.68
CA GLU A 58 2.80 23.18 1.08
C GLU A 58 4.12 23.64 1.72
N SER A 59 4.99 24.23 0.90
CA SER A 59 6.20 24.88 1.40
C SER A 59 5.87 26.25 1.97
N GLU A 60 6.44 26.60 3.13
CA GLU A 60 6.27 27.92 3.73
C GLU A 60 6.76 29.06 2.82
N ALA A 61 7.76 28.78 1.96
CA ALA A 61 8.34 29.76 1.06
C ALA A 61 7.45 30.05 -0.17
N ASP A 62 6.72 29.04 -0.67
CA ASP A 62 5.84 29.15 -1.83
C ASP A 62 4.78 28.02 -1.79
N PRO A 63 3.49 28.36 -1.58
CA PRO A 63 2.42 27.36 -1.47
C PRO A 63 2.11 26.61 -2.77
N THR A 64 2.64 27.06 -3.92
CA THR A 64 2.50 26.32 -5.19
C THR A 64 3.47 25.14 -5.30
N THR A 65 4.46 25.10 -4.41
CA THR A 65 5.44 24.03 -4.28
C THR A 65 5.34 23.37 -2.92
N GLY A 66 5.89 22.17 -2.80
CA GLY A 66 5.86 21.46 -1.53
C GLY A 66 6.34 20.03 -1.64
N TYR A 67 5.77 19.20 -0.77
CA TYR A 67 6.13 17.81 -0.60
C TYR A 67 4.88 16.97 -0.80
N LEU A 68 5.06 15.77 -1.37
CA LEU A 68 3.97 14.81 -1.48
C LEU A 68 4.31 13.58 -0.65
N ILE A 69 3.50 13.33 0.36
CA ILE A 69 3.48 12.07 1.09
C ILE A 69 2.62 11.11 0.28
N ILE A 70 3.18 9.95 -0.05
CA ILE A 70 2.50 8.86 -0.75
C ILE A 70 2.52 7.67 0.17
N HIS A 71 1.38 7.41 0.82
CA HIS A 71 1.18 6.24 1.64
C HIS A 71 0.70 5.07 0.77
N ILE A 72 1.39 3.94 0.91
CA ILE A 72 1.14 2.70 0.19
C ILE A 72 0.77 1.65 1.24
N PRO A 73 -0.51 1.29 1.39
CA PRO A 73 -0.88 0.23 2.33
C PRO A 73 -0.30 -1.12 1.88
N ALA A 74 -0.15 -2.04 2.82
CA ALA A 74 0.11 -3.42 2.49
C ALA A 74 -1.05 -3.96 1.64
N SER A 75 -0.74 -4.50 0.46
CA SER A 75 -1.74 -4.96 -0.49
C SER A 75 -2.09 -6.42 -0.24
N PRO A 76 -3.39 -6.78 -0.26
CA PRO A 76 -3.82 -8.17 -0.19
C PRO A 76 -3.37 -8.98 -1.41
N ALA A 77 -3.18 -8.32 -2.56
CA ALA A 77 -2.77 -8.94 -3.81
C ALA A 77 -1.25 -8.98 -4.01
N ALA A 78 -0.46 -8.52 -3.03
CA ALA A 78 1.00 -8.49 -3.15
C ALA A 78 1.60 -9.90 -3.33
N PRO A 79 2.74 -10.03 -4.05
CA PRO A 79 3.52 -8.96 -4.67
C PRO A 79 2.95 -8.45 -6.01
N HIS A 80 3.34 -7.23 -6.39
CA HIS A 80 2.94 -6.59 -7.64
C HIS A 80 4.12 -6.57 -8.61
N MET A 81 3.84 -6.87 -9.88
CA MET A 81 4.81 -6.92 -10.96
C MET A 81 4.96 -5.55 -11.62
N VAL A 82 6.19 -5.16 -11.96
CA VAL A 82 6.50 -3.98 -12.77
C VAL A 82 7.55 -4.38 -13.80
N ASP A 83 7.29 -4.10 -15.07
CA ASP A 83 8.16 -4.47 -16.19
C ASP A 83 8.55 -5.96 -16.16
N ASN A 84 7.54 -6.83 -15.99
CA ASN A 84 7.68 -8.29 -15.88
C ASN A 84 8.60 -8.77 -14.73
N ARG A 85 8.74 -7.95 -13.68
CA ARG A 85 9.56 -8.30 -12.52
C ARG A 85 8.88 -7.98 -11.20
N TYR A 86 8.94 -8.94 -10.28
CA TYR A 86 8.53 -8.73 -8.90
C TYR A 86 9.68 -8.12 -8.09
N TRP A 87 9.34 -7.11 -7.29
CA TRP A 87 10.30 -6.36 -6.49
C TRP A 87 9.98 -6.48 -5.01
N GLY A 88 10.98 -6.86 -4.23
CA GLY A 88 11.00 -6.78 -2.79
C GLY A 88 11.69 -5.49 -2.34
N ARG A 89 11.56 -5.18 -1.06
CA ARG A 89 12.22 -4.03 -0.45
C ARG A 89 13.02 -4.51 0.75
N GLY A 90 14.32 -4.18 0.75
CA GLY A 90 15.15 -4.25 1.94
C GLY A 90 15.05 -2.93 2.70
N ASP A 91 15.98 -2.72 3.65
CA ASP A 91 16.01 -1.51 4.48
C ASP A 91 16.00 -0.21 3.64
N LYS A 92 16.86 -0.11 2.62
CA LYS A 92 17.04 1.12 1.82
C LYS A 92 16.78 0.93 0.33
N THR A 93 17.03 -0.27 -0.18
CA THR A 93 17.00 -0.57 -1.62
C THR A 93 15.87 -1.54 -1.95
N LYS A 94 15.45 -1.52 -3.22
CA LYS A 94 14.61 -2.59 -3.78
C LYS A 94 15.51 -3.68 -4.33
N TYR A 95 15.04 -4.91 -4.27
CA TYR A 95 15.72 -6.07 -4.85
C TYR A 95 14.73 -6.93 -5.63
N PRO A 96 15.19 -7.68 -6.63
CA PRO A 96 14.30 -8.57 -7.38
C PRO A 96 13.94 -9.79 -6.55
N LEU A 97 12.66 -10.16 -6.54
CA LEU A 97 12.23 -11.37 -5.84
C LEU A 97 12.53 -12.61 -6.69
N PRO A 98 13.15 -13.65 -6.11
CA PRO A 98 13.24 -14.95 -6.75
C PRO A 98 11.87 -15.65 -6.73
N ASP A 99 11.66 -16.56 -7.69
CA ASP A 99 10.38 -17.26 -7.87
C ASP A 99 9.83 -17.93 -6.58
N PRO A 100 10.64 -18.65 -5.77
CA PRO A 100 10.15 -19.24 -4.52
C PRO A 100 9.60 -18.21 -3.53
N GLU A 101 10.14 -16.99 -3.54
CA GLU A 101 9.68 -15.94 -2.65
C GLU A 101 8.36 -15.31 -3.14
N VAL A 102 8.21 -15.15 -4.46
CA VAL A 102 6.95 -14.71 -5.07
C VAL A 102 5.82 -15.68 -4.75
N VAL A 103 6.05 -16.99 -4.95
CA VAL A 103 5.08 -18.05 -4.63
C VAL A 103 4.70 -17.99 -3.15
N ARG A 104 5.70 -17.96 -2.25
CA ARG A 104 5.47 -17.90 -0.80
C ARG A 104 4.62 -16.69 -0.39
N LEU A 105 4.85 -15.52 -0.99
CA LEU A 105 4.10 -14.32 -0.67
C LEU A 105 2.64 -14.41 -1.12
N HIS A 106 2.37 -14.89 -2.33
CA HIS A 106 1.00 -15.11 -2.80
C HIS A 106 0.26 -16.19 -1.99
N GLU A 107 0.95 -17.24 -1.55
CA GLU A 107 0.36 -18.25 -0.67
C GLU A 107 0.02 -17.69 0.71
N ARG A 108 0.94 -16.94 1.32
CA ARG A 108 0.71 -16.28 2.61
C ARG A 108 -0.57 -15.43 2.59
N ARG A 109 -0.79 -14.67 1.52
CA ARG A 109 -1.99 -13.84 1.35
C ARG A 109 -3.26 -14.68 1.22
N ARG A 110 -3.24 -15.71 0.38
CA ARG A 110 -4.38 -16.65 0.23
C ARG A 110 -4.78 -17.33 1.54
N ILE A 111 -3.81 -17.64 2.39
CA ILE A 111 -4.08 -18.23 3.71
C ILE A 111 -4.75 -17.20 4.62
N THR A 112 -4.19 -16.00 4.75
CA THR A 112 -4.77 -14.93 5.58
C THR A 112 -6.22 -14.61 5.18
N ASP A 113 -6.51 -14.52 3.88
CA ASP A 113 -7.87 -14.23 3.38
C ASP A 113 -8.86 -15.36 3.75
N ARG A 114 -8.44 -16.62 3.62
CA ARG A 114 -9.28 -17.78 3.98
C ARG A 114 -9.55 -17.83 5.48
N ASP A 115 -8.53 -17.57 6.30
CA ASP A 115 -8.65 -17.58 7.76
C ASP A 115 -9.62 -16.48 8.24
N ALA A 116 -9.54 -15.28 7.65
CA ALA A 116 -10.44 -14.18 7.95
C ALA A 116 -11.91 -14.52 7.63
N LEU A 117 -12.17 -15.14 6.47
CA LEU A 117 -13.52 -15.59 6.11
C LEU A 117 -14.04 -16.70 7.04
N ALA A 118 -13.16 -17.62 7.46
CA ALA A 118 -13.54 -18.68 8.39
C ALA A 118 -13.81 -18.15 9.81
N LEU A 119 -13.12 -17.09 10.23
CA LEU A 119 -13.43 -16.37 11.47
C LEU A 119 -14.78 -15.66 11.34
N LEU A 120 -15.01 -14.95 10.24
CA LEU A 120 -16.25 -14.22 10.01
C LEU A 120 -17.47 -15.15 9.98
N GLN A 121 -17.36 -16.30 9.32
CA GLN A 121 -18.43 -17.30 9.29
C GLN A 121 -18.75 -17.83 10.69
N ARG A 122 -17.72 -18.07 11.53
CA ARG A 122 -17.93 -18.48 12.92
C ARG A 122 -18.71 -17.46 13.72
N GLU A 123 -18.42 -16.17 13.55
CA GLU A 123 -19.17 -15.10 14.22
C GLU A 123 -20.63 -15.01 13.72
N ILE A 124 -20.87 -15.25 12.43
CA ILE A 124 -22.23 -15.31 11.85
C ILE A 124 -23.01 -16.52 12.38
N ASP A 125 -22.36 -17.67 12.53
CA ASP A 125 -22.98 -18.90 13.04
C ASP A 125 -23.24 -18.82 14.55
N ALA A 126 -22.40 -18.08 15.27
CA ALA A 126 -22.54 -17.80 16.70
C ALA A 126 -23.50 -16.64 17.01
N ASP A 127 -24.08 -16.00 15.99
CA ASP A 127 -25.03 -14.89 16.17
C ASP A 127 -26.22 -15.36 17.03
N PRO A 128 -26.40 -14.78 18.23
CA PRO A 128 -27.42 -15.23 19.16
C PRO A 128 -28.84 -14.91 18.69
N ILE A 129 -29.01 -14.10 17.65
CA ILE A 129 -30.31 -13.74 17.09
C ILE A 129 -30.67 -14.76 15.99
N PRO A 130 -31.77 -15.53 16.17
CA PRO A 130 -32.26 -16.47 15.17
C PRO A 130 -32.53 -15.80 13.83
N ALA A 131 -32.25 -16.51 12.72
CA ALA A 131 -32.31 -15.95 11.37
C ALA A 131 -33.68 -15.33 11.00
N ASP A 132 -34.77 -15.88 11.55
CA ASP A 132 -36.15 -15.40 11.39
C ASP A 132 -36.44 -14.08 12.13
N GLN A 133 -35.56 -13.67 13.04
CA GLN A 133 -35.68 -12.48 13.89
C GLN A 133 -34.64 -11.39 13.55
N ARG A 134 -33.76 -11.62 12.57
CA ARG A 134 -32.74 -10.66 12.11
C ARG A 134 -33.36 -9.54 11.27
N GLN A 135 -34.08 -8.63 11.92
CA GLN A 135 -34.73 -7.48 11.28
C GLN A 135 -33.83 -6.23 11.18
N GLN A 136 -32.62 -6.28 11.75
CA GLN A 136 -31.65 -5.19 11.76
C GLN A 136 -30.30 -5.65 11.20
N ALA A 137 -29.47 -4.72 10.75
CA ALA A 137 -28.12 -5.03 10.26
C ALA A 137 -27.19 -5.39 11.43
N HIS A 138 -26.41 -6.47 11.28
CA HIS A 138 -25.46 -6.93 12.28
C HIS A 138 -24.03 -6.67 11.78
N LEU A 139 -23.16 -6.14 12.65
CA LEU A 139 -21.76 -5.87 12.37
C LEU A 139 -20.91 -6.93 13.07
N PHE A 140 -20.11 -7.66 12.30
CA PHE A 140 -19.15 -8.64 12.80
C PHE A 140 -17.73 -8.13 12.56
N LEU A 141 -16.88 -8.24 13.58
CA LEU A 141 -15.50 -7.78 13.53
C LEU A 141 -14.58 -8.96 13.85
N VAL A 142 -13.61 -9.20 12.98
CA VAL A 142 -12.59 -10.26 13.13
C VAL A 142 -11.21 -9.63 12.94
N ALA A 143 -10.23 -10.09 13.73
CA ALA A 143 -8.87 -9.59 13.75
C ALA A 143 -7.86 -10.74 13.66
#